data_AF-A0A961W266-F1
#
_entry.id   AF-A0A961W266-F1
#
_cell.length_a   1.000
_cell.length_b   1.000
_cell.length_c   1.000
_cell.angle_alpha   90.00
_cell.angle_beta   90.00
_cell.angle_gamma   90.00
#
_symmetry.space_group_name_H-M   'P 1'
#
loop_
_entity.id
_entity.type
_entity.pdbx_description
1 polymer ?
#
loop_
_entity_poly.entity_id
_entity_poly.type
_entity_poly.pdbx_seq_one_letter_code
_entity_poly.pdbx_strand_id
1 'polypeptide(L)' 'MKILITNDDGIHAPGLKILEEIARELSDDVTI' A
#
# COMPACT_ATOMS: atom_id res chain seq x y z
N MET A 1 -4.07 -12.67 3.66
CA MET A 1 -5.18 -11.69 3.58
C MET A 1 -5.16 -11.10 2.17
N LYS A 2 -6.11 -10.28 1.73
CA LYS A 2 -5.96 -9.49 0.51
C LYS A 2 -6.10 -8.02 0.86
N ILE A 3 -5.14 -7.19 0.46
CA ILE A 3 -5.11 -5.77 0.82
C ILE A 3 -5.11 -4.95 -0.48
N LEU A 4 -6.04 -3.99 -0.56
CA LEU A 4 -6.07 -2.96 -1.60
C LEU A 4 -5.79 -1.60 -0.96
N ILE A 5 -4.79 -0.91 -1.47
CA ILE A 5 -4.41 0.44 -1.04
C ILE A 5 -4.72 1.38 -2.20
N THR A 6 -5.28 2.55 -1.89
CA THR A 6 -5.54 3.59 -2.90
C THR A 6 -5.43 4.96 -2.24
N ASN A 7 -5.04 5.97 -3.01
CA ASN A 7 -4.99 7.36 -2.57
C ASN A 7 -5.28 8.31 -3.74
N ASP A 8 -5.56 9.57 -3.42
CA ASP A 8 -5.79 10.67 -4.37
C ASP A 8 -4.54 11.54 -4.61
N ASP A 9 -3.52 11.45 -3.75
CA ASP A 9 -2.24 12.18 -3.89
C ASP A 9 -1.33 11.64 -5.02
N GLY A 10 -1.64 10.45 -5.57
CA GLY A 10 -0.92 9.80 -6.67
C GLY A 10 0.11 8.73 -6.24
N ILE A 11 0.62 7.98 -7.23
CA ILE A 11 1.44 6.77 -7.05
C ILE A 11 2.82 7.03 -6.40
N HIS A 12 3.31 8.27 -6.44
CA HIS A 12 4.59 8.67 -5.85
C HIS A 12 4.45 9.33 -4.48
N ALA A 13 3.24 9.37 -3.92
CA ALA A 13 3.03 9.96 -2.61
C ALA A 13 3.84 9.22 -1.55
N PRO A 14 4.60 9.92 -0.69
CA PRO A 14 5.44 9.29 0.33
C PRO A 14 4.61 8.45 1.31
N GLY A 15 3.37 8.85 1.60
CA GLY A 15 2.44 8.10 2.44
C GLY A 15 2.03 6.75 1.83
N LEU A 16 1.89 6.68 0.50
CA LEU A 16 1.52 5.44 -0.19
C LEU A 16 2.61 4.37 -0.05
N LYS A 17 3.87 4.79 -0.10
CA LYS A 17 5.03 3.91 0.11
C LYS A 17 5.07 3.34 1.53
N ILE A 18 4.81 4.17 2.54
CA ILE A 18 4.76 3.72 3.95
C ILE A 18 3.62 2.72 4.14
N LEU A 19 2.46 2.97 3.54
CA LEU A 19 1.32 2.05 3.60
C LEU A 19 1.62 0.71 2.92
N GLU A 20 2.32 0.71 1.78
CA GLU A 20 2.79 -0.52 1.12
C GLU A 20 3.73 -1.31 2.03
N GLU A 21 4.72 -0.66 2.64
CA GLU A 21 5.69 -1.32 3.55
C GLU A 21 4.98 -2.03 4.71
N ILE A 22 4.03 -1.35 5.37
CA ILE A 22 3.24 -1.94 6.46
C ILE A 22 2.34 -3.08 5.95
N ALA A 23 1.67 -2.89 4.82
CA ALA A 23 0.77 -3.91 4.26
C ALA A 23 1.50 -5.20 3.90
N ARG A 24 2.74 -5.10 3.42
CA ARG A 24 3.58 -6.27 3.08
C ARG A 24 4.06 -7.05 4.29
N GLU A 25 4.14 -6.44 5.48
CA GLU A 25 4.39 -7.18 6.73
C GLU A 25 3.18 -8.03 7.15
N LEU A 26 1.98 -7.66 6.71
CA LEU A 26 0.72 -8.30 7.09
C LEU A 26 0.21 -9.30 6.03
N SER A 27 0.63 -9.16 4.78
CA SER A 27 0.14 -9.98 3.66
C SER A 27 1.08 -9.92 2.45
N ASP A 28 1.29 -11.06 1.80
CA ASP A 28 2.00 -11.11 0.51
C ASP A 28 1.12 -10.66 -0.67
N ASP A 29 -0.21 -10.71 -0.51
CA ASP A 29 -1.20 -10.32 -1.53
C ASP A 29 -1.66 -8.86 -1.28
N VAL A 30 -0.94 -7.92 -1.91
CA VAL A 30 -1.15 -6.45 -1.82
C VAL A 30 -1.24 -5.86 -3.23
N THR A 31 -2.28 -5.07 -3.47
CA THR A 31 -2.49 -4.27 -4.69
C THR A 31 -2.56 -2.79 -4.32
N ILE A 32 -1.94 -1.94 -5.15
CA ILE A 32 -1.86 -0.47 -5.00
C ILE A 32 -2.49 0.17 -6.23
#